data_AF-A0A378AU44-F1
#
_entry.id   AF-A0A378AU44-F1
#
_cell.length_a   1.000
_cell.length_b   1.000
_cell.length_c   1.000
_cell.angle_alpha   90.00
_cell.angle_beta   90.00
_cell.angle_gamma   90.00
#
_symmetry.space_group_name_H-M   'P 1'
#
loop_
_entity.id
_entity.type
_entity.pdbx_description
1 polymer ?
#
loop_
_entity_poly.entity_id
_entity_poly.type
_entity_poly.pdbx_seq_one_letter_code
_entity_poly.pdbx_strand_id
1 'polypeptide(L)'
;MLDNADCFDATLFGYSRQEAESMDPQQRLFLQAVWHALEHAGYAPGAVPHKTGVFASSRMSTYPGREALNVTEVAQVKGLQSLMGNDKDYIATRAAYKLNLHGPALSVQTGLLQLAGCRASGL
;
A
#
# COMPACT_ATOMS: atom_id res chain seq x y z
N MET A 1 -12.89 -6.56 10.97
CA MET A 1 -11.64 -7.20 10.53
C MET A 1 -11.90 -7.65 9.10
N LEU A 2 -11.06 -7.30 8.13
CA LEU A 2 -11.23 -7.79 6.76
C LEU A 2 -10.78 -9.25 6.72
N ASP A 3 -11.65 -10.16 6.29
CA ASP A 3 -11.28 -11.55 6.07
C ASP A 3 -10.21 -11.61 4.96
N ASN A 4 -9.11 -12.35 5.16
CA ASN A 4 -7.99 -12.51 4.23
C ASN A 4 -7.03 -11.32 4.04
N ALA A 5 -6.92 -10.39 4.99
CA ALA A 5 -5.89 -9.34 4.94
C ALA A 5 -4.44 -9.87 4.81
N ASP A 6 -4.22 -11.15 5.15
CA ASP A 6 -2.93 -11.83 5.06
C ASP A 6 -2.65 -12.46 3.68
N CYS A 7 -3.68 -12.63 2.84
CA CYS A 7 -3.54 -13.25 1.52
C CYS A 7 -3.01 -12.24 0.50
N PHE A 8 -1.69 -12.15 0.37
CA PHE A 8 -1.02 -11.32 -0.63
C PHE A 8 -0.28 -12.14 -1.67
N ASP A 9 -0.65 -11.99 -2.96
CA ASP A 9 0.08 -12.58 -4.09
C ASP A 9 1.37 -11.81 -4.35
N ALA A 10 2.41 -12.13 -3.58
CA ALA A 10 3.72 -11.49 -3.70
C ALA A 10 4.33 -11.66 -5.11
N THR A 11 4.10 -12.80 -5.75
CA THR A 11 4.67 -13.13 -7.06
C THR A 11 4.11 -12.27 -8.18
N LEU A 12 2.80 -11.98 -8.15
CA LEU A 12 2.15 -11.08 -9.12
C LEU A 12 2.80 -9.69 -9.15
N PHE A 13 3.17 -9.17 -7.97
CA PHE A 13 3.80 -7.85 -7.82
C PHE A 13 5.34 -7.89 -7.80
N GLY A 14 5.95 -9.05 -8.04
CA GLY A 14 7.41 -9.22 -8.06
C GLY A 14 8.07 -8.93 -6.71
N TYR A 15 7.47 -9.38 -5.61
CA TYR A 15 8.06 -9.37 -4.28
C TYR A 15 8.48 -10.79 -3.88
N SER A 16 9.60 -10.90 -3.17
CA SER A 16 9.92 -12.11 -2.42
C SER A 16 8.98 -12.29 -1.22
N ARG A 17 8.88 -13.51 -0.70
CA ARG A 17 8.09 -13.80 0.50
C ARG A 17 8.49 -12.94 1.69
N GLN A 18 9.80 -12.76 1.91
CA GLN A 18 10.33 -11.96 3.02
C GLN A 18 9.98 -10.47 2.87
N GLU A 19 10.02 -9.94 1.64
CA GLU A 19 9.61 -8.55 1.39
C GLU A 19 8.10 -8.39 1.61
N ALA A 20 7.28 -9.31 1.12
CA ALA A 20 5.83 -9.27 1.32
C ALA A 20 5.43 -9.38 2.81
N GLU A 21 6.10 -10.23 3.59
CA GLU A 21 5.86 -10.39 5.04
C GLU A 21 6.24 -9.12 5.83
N SER A 22 7.23 -8.36 5.37
CA SER A 22 7.65 -7.10 5.99
C SER A 22 6.84 -5.88 5.55
N MET A 23 5.92 -6.03 4.58
CA MET A 23 5.03 -4.97 4.12
C MET A 23 3.77 -4.83 5.00
N ASP A 24 3.41 -3.57 5.28
CA ASP A 24 2.14 -3.21 5.90
C ASP A 24 0.96 -3.80 5.09
N PRO A 25 0.07 -4.60 5.72
CA PRO A 25 -1.14 -5.11 5.12
C PRO A 25 -1.98 -4.04 4.43
N GLN A 26 -2.00 -2.80 4.93
CA GLN A 26 -2.72 -1.70 4.27
C GLN A 26 -2.18 -1.45 2.86
N GLN A 27 -0.86 -1.49 2.68
CA GLN A 27 -0.23 -1.29 1.38
C GLN A 27 -0.40 -2.51 0.46
N ARG A 28 -0.35 -3.71 1.04
CA ARG A 28 -0.63 -4.98 0.31
C ARG A 28 -2.06 -5.01 -0.24
N LEU A 29 -3.03 -4.70 0.61
CA LEU A 29 -4.44 -4.61 0.22
C LEU A 29 -4.69 -3.51 -0.80
N PHE A 30 -4.05 -2.35 -0.64
CA PHE A 30 -4.17 -1.27 -1.61
C PHE A 30 -3.67 -1.68 -2.99
N LEU A 31 -2.50 -2.32 -3.08
CA LEU A 31 -1.95 -2.84 -4.34
C LEU A 31 -2.92 -3.79 -5.06
N GLN A 32 -3.53 -4.73 -4.32
CA GLN A 32 -4.54 -5.63 -4.87
C GLN A 32 -5.81 -4.90 -5.30
N ALA A 33 -6.27 -3.93 -4.53
CA ALA A 33 -7.45 -3.15 -4.87
C ALA A 33 -7.25 -2.37 -6.17
N VAL A 34 -6.08 -1.75 -6.36
CA VAL A 34 -5.76 -1.05 -7.63
C VAL A 34 -5.69 -2.05 -8.78
N TRP A 35 -5.06 -3.20 -8.59
CA TRP A 35 -5.02 -4.26 -9.60
C TRP A 35 -6.41 -4.69 -10.04
N HIS A 36 -7.28 -5.07 -9.09
CA HIS A 36 -8.64 -5.50 -9.40
C HIS A 36 -9.50 -4.38 -10.00
N ALA A 37 -9.28 -3.13 -9.61
CA ALA A 37 -9.96 -1.99 -10.23
C ALA A 37 -9.57 -1.84 -11.71
N LEU A 38 -8.30 -2.04 -12.05
CA LEU A 38 -7.82 -2.02 -13.43
C LEU A 38 -8.38 -3.19 -14.23
N GLU A 39 -8.39 -4.40 -13.67
CA GLU A 39 -8.99 -5.58 -14.30
C GLU A 39 -10.49 -5.38 -14.57
N HIS A 40 -11.22 -4.88 -13.58
CA HIS A 40 -12.63 -4.58 -13.71
C HIS A 40 -12.92 -3.51 -14.77
N ALA A 41 -12.01 -2.53 -14.92
CA ALA A 41 -12.07 -1.54 -15.99
C ALA A 41 -11.66 -2.10 -17.37
N GLY A 42 -11.24 -3.36 -17.46
CA GLY A 42 -10.83 -4.03 -18.70
C GLY A 42 -9.42 -3.70 -19.16
N TYR A 43 -8.58 -3.12 -18.29
CA TYR A 43 -7.20 -2.80 -18.62
C TYR A 43 -6.25 -3.94 -18.24
N ALA A 44 -5.48 -4.41 -19.22
CA ALA A 44 -4.33 -5.25 -18.94
C ALA A 44 -3.22 -4.42 -18.25
N PRO A 45 -2.35 -5.05 -17.45
CA PRO A 45 -1.19 -4.39 -16.85
C PRO A 45 -0.32 -3.76 -17.93
N GLY A 46 0.02 -2.48 -17.79
CA GLY A 46 0.79 -1.72 -18.79
C GLY A 46 -0.01 -1.24 -20.01
N ALA A 47 -1.26 -1.69 -20.21
CA ALA A 47 -2.18 -1.13 -21.21
C ALA A 47 -3.00 0.05 -20.67
N VAL A 48 -2.70 0.48 -19.44
CA VAL A 48 -3.37 1.58 -18.76
C VAL A 48 -2.97 2.91 -19.43
N PRO A 49 -3.89 3.87 -19.63
CA PRO A 49 -3.57 5.15 -20.22
C PRO A 49 -2.43 5.86 -19.47
N HIS A 50 -1.51 6.47 -20.22
CA HIS A 50 -0.30 7.11 -19.66
C HIS A 50 -0.60 8.23 -18.64
N LYS A 51 -1.81 8.80 -18.66
CA LYS A 51 -2.24 9.88 -17.75
C LYS A 51 -2.97 9.39 -16.49
N THR A 52 -2.79 8.13 -16.10
CA THR A 52 -3.47 7.55 -14.94
C THR A 52 -2.69 7.88 -13.67
N GLY A 53 -3.27 8.74 -12.82
CA GLY A 53 -2.72 9.10 -11.52
C GLY A 53 -3.23 8.21 -10.38
N VAL A 54 -2.49 8.16 -9.29
CA VAL A 54 -2.82 7.44 -8.05
C VAL A 54 -2.86 8.43 -6.90
N PHE A 55 -3.99 8.47 -6.20
CA PHE A 55 -4.17 9.31 -5.02
C PHE A 55 -4.67 8.42 -3.90
N ALA A 56 -3.94 8.39 -2.78
CA ALA A 56 -4.24 7.45 -1.70
C ALA A 56 -3.89 8.02 -0.33
N SER A 57 -4.46 7.41 0.71
CA SER A 57 -4.21 7.72 2.11
C SER A 57 -4.23 6.42 2.89
N SER A 58 -3.40 6.31 3.93
CA SER A 58 -3.43 5.19 4.85
C SER A 58 -3.25 5.67 6.28
N ARG A 59 -3.69 4.83 7.22
CA ARG A 59 -3.36 5.06 8.62
C ARG A 59 -1.85 4.90 8.81
N MET A 60 -1.33 5.50 9.88
CA MET A 60 -0.01 5.16 10.38
C MET A 60 0.08 3.63 10.53
N SER A 61 1.07 3.00 9.91
CA SER A 61 1.27 1.56 10.01
C SER A 61 1.51 1.18 11.47
N THR A 62 0.79 0.17 11.94
CA THR A 62 1.03 -0.48 13.24
C THR A 62 1.57 -1.90 13.06
N TYR A 63 1.84 -2.32 11.82
CA TYR A 63 2.32 -3.65 11.46
C TYR A 63 3.82 -3.79 11.76
N PRO A 64 4.33 -4.97 12.18
CA PRO A 64 5.50 -5.04 13.06
C PRO A 64 6.81 -4.65 12.36
N GLY A 65 7.15 -3.37 12.52
CA GLY A 65 8.50 -2.87 12.84
C GLY A 65 8.57 -2.36 14.28
N ARG A 66 7.74 -2.95 15.17
CA ARG A 66 7.58 -2.59 16.59
C ARG A 66 8.06 -3.71 17.53
N GLU A 67 9.08 -4.47 17.14
CA GLU A 67 10.11 -4.69 18.16
C GLU A 67 10.56 -3.30 18.57
N ALA A 68 10.61 -3.02 19.89
CA ALA A 68 11.07 -1.72 20.38
C ALA A 68 12.35 -1.41 19.62
N LEU A 69 12.31 -0.38 18.75
CA LEU A 69 13.41 -0.04 17.84
C LEU A 69 14.70 -0.11 18.65
N ASN A 70 15.42 -1.23 18.53
CA ASN A 70 16.68 -1.34 19.19
C ASN A 70 17.51 -0.33 18.41
N VAL A 71 17.95 0.74 19.07
CA VAL A 71 18.74 1.81 18.44
C VAL A 71 19.93 1.20 17.67
N THR A 72 20.38 0.03 18.11
CA THR A 72 21.36 -0.86 17.47
C THR A 72 20.94 -1.43 16.10
N GLU A 73 19.67 -1.74 15.87
CA GLU A 73 19.14 -2.22 14.57
C GLU A 73 18.76 -1.08 13.61
N VAL A 74 18.39 0.09 14.13
CA VAL A 74 18.17 1.30 13.31
C VAL A 74 19.48 1.80 12.70
N ALA A 75 20.61 1.54 13.37
CA ALA A 75 21.94 1.73 12.80
C ALA A 75 22.25 0.74 11.65
N GLN A 76 21.46 -0.33 11.49
CA GLN A 76 21.57 -1.25 10.37
C GLN A 76 20.64 -0.85 9.21
N VAL A 77 21.18 -0.90 8.00
CA VAL A 77 20.51 -0.53 6.75
C VAL A 77 19.13 -1.21 6.59
N LYS A 78 18.98 -2.45 7.08
CA LYS A 78 17.71 -3.20 7.01
C LYS A 78 16.58 -2.61 7.86
N GLY A 79 16.89 -2.07 9.04
CA GLY A 79 15.89 -1.44 9.91
C GLY A 79 15.32 -0.15 9.30
N LEU A 80 16.20 0.68 8.72
CA LEU A 80 15.80 1.90 8.00
C LEU A 80 14.98 1.59 6.74
N GLN A 81 15.35 0.56 5.99
CA GLN A 81 14.61 0.14 4.80
C GLN A 81 13.18 -0.33 5.14
N SER A 82 12.99 -1.06 6.24
CA SER A 82 11.67 -1.50 6.69
C SER A 82 10.81 -0.32 7.17
N LEU A 83 11.40 0.61 7.93
CA LEU A 83 10.70 1.82 8.41
C LEU A 83 10.25 2.71 7.25
N MET A 84 11.17 3.05 6.34
CA MET A 84 10.83 3.86 5.17
C MET A 84 9.86 3.10 4.25
N GLY A 85 10.08 1.80 4.05
CA GLY A 85 9.23 0.97 3.21
C GLY A 85 7.78 0.84 3.69
N ASN A 86 7.50 1.09 4.97
CA ASN A 86 6.16 1.01 5.54
C ASN A 86 5.55 2.38 5.86
N ASP A 87 6.25 3.47 5.55
CA ASP A 87 5.70 4.81 5.70
C ASP A 87 4.48 4.99 4.77
N LYS A 88 3.45 5.67 5.28
CA LYS A 88 2.21 5.97 4.57
C LYS A 88 2.46 6.74 3.28
N ASP A 89 3.55 7.50 3.21
CA ASP A 89 3.86 8.33 2.05
C ASP A 89 4.17 7.50 0.80
N TYR A 90 4.54 6.22 0.96
CA TYR A 90 4.85 5.32 -0.15
C TYR A 90 3.64 4.61 -0.76
N ILE A 91 2.44 4.72 -0.18
CA ILE A 91 1.30 3.93 -0.65
C ILE A 91 0.91 4.24 -2.11
N ALA A 92 0.87 5.52 -2.48
CA ALA A 92 0.52 5.94 -3.84
C ALA A 92 1.67 5.68 -4.84
N THR A 93 2.90 6.02 -4.45
CA THR A 93 4.08 5.91 -5.32
C THR A 93 4.46 4.46 -5.60
N ARG A 94 4.32 3.57 -4.60
CA ARG A 94 4.55 2.13 -4.77
C ARG A 94 3.57 1.50 -5.74
N ALA A 95 2.29 1.83 -5.64
CA ALA A 95 1.28 1.33 -6.58
C ALA A 95 1.54 1.84 -8.00
N ALA A 96 1.86 3.12 -8.15
CA ALA A 96 2.21 3.68 -9.45
C ALA A 96 3.44 2.98 -10.08
N TYR A 97 4.49 2.74 -9.29
CA TYR A 97 5.68 2.04 -9.75
C TYR A 97 5.39 0.58 -10.14
N LYS A 98 4.70 -0.17 -9.28
CA LYS A 98 4.45 -1.61 -9.50
C LYS A 98 3.47 -1.90 -10.63
N LEU A 99 2.54 -0.98 -10.88
CA LEU A 99 1.52 -1.12 -11.94
C LEU A 99 1.85 -0.31 -13.20
N ASN A 100 3.04 0.30 -13.25
CA ASN A 100 3.53 1.12 -14.35
C ASN A 100 2.54 2.25 -14.74
N LEU A 101 2.06 2.99 -13.73
CA LEU A 101 1.18 4.13 -13.89
C LEU A 101 2.00 5.43 -13.91
N HIS A 102 1.83 6.24 -14.96
CA HIS A 102 2.69 7.41 -15.22
C HIS A 102 2.05 8.77 -14.89
N GLY A 103 0.83 8.78 -14.35
CA GLY A 103 0.21 10.02 -13.86
C GLY A 103 0.72 10.43 -12.47
N PRO A 104 0.15 11.51 -11.89
CA PRO A 104 0.52 11.98 -10.56
C PRO A 104 0.30 10.90 -9.49
N ALA A 105 1.28 10.65 -8.63
CA ALA A 105 1.19 9.70 -7.52
C ALA A 105 1.35 10.43 -6.18
N LEU A 106 0.25 10.70 -5.48
CA LEU A 106 0.24 11.55 -4.27
C LEU A 106 -0.45 10.87 -3.10
N SER A 107 0.26 10.84 -1.97
CA SER A 107 -0.28 10.42 -0.68
C SER A 107 -0.89 11.64 0.02
N VAL A 108 -2.22 11.67 0.19
CA VAL A 108 -2.97 12.83 0.69
C VAL A 108 -3.55 12.51 2.06
N GLN A 109 -3.06 13.16 3.11
CA GLN A 109 -3.60 13.00 4.47
C GLN A 109 -4.25 14.31 4.92
N THR A 110 -5.58 14.33 4.97
CA THR A 110 -6.34 15.36 5.68
C THR A 110 -7.00 14.66 6.87
N GLY A 111 -6.67 15.05 8.10
CA GLY A 111 -6.91 14.28 9.34
C GLY A 111 -8.35 13.80 9.62
N LEU A 112 -9.33 14.12 8.78
CA LEU A 112 -10.75 13.73 8.88
C LEU A 112 -11.20 12.72 7.79
N LEU A 113 -10.46 12.55 6.68
CA LEU A 113 -10.90 11.65 5.58
C LEU A 113 -10.88 10.16 5.95
N GLN A 114 -10.28 9.83 7.11
CA GLN A 114 -10.08 8.46 7.58
C GLN A 114 -11.32 7.83 8.25
N LEU A 115 -12.43 8.57 8.32
CA LEU A 115 -13.72 8.16 8.91
C LEU A 115 -14.87 8.02 7.89
N ALA A 116 -14.60 8.05 6.57
CA ALA A 116 -15.63 7.74 5.58
C ALA A 116 -15.81 6.23 5.39
N GLY A 117 -16.04 5.51 6.50
CA GLY A 117 -16.37 4.10 6.53
C GLY A 117 -17.63 3.88 7.37
N CYS A 118 -18.78 3.90 6.69
CA CYS A 118 -20.07 3.38 7.14
C CYS A 118 -20.83 4.13 8.26
N ARG A 119 -21.74 5.02 7.86
CA ARG A 119 -23.12 5.05 8.37
C ARG A 119 -24.09 5.39 7.23
N ALA A 120 -24.46 4.37 6.47
CA ALA A 120 -25.68 4.36 5.66
C ALA A 120 -26.52 3.14 6.06
N SER A 121 -27.34 3.34 7.09
CA SER A 121 -28.54 2.58 7.50
C SER A 121 -29.07 3.38 8.68
N GLY A 122 -30.26 3.96 8.70
CA GLY A 122 -31.49 3.73 7.95
C GLY A 122 -32.57 4.14 8.95
N LEU A 123 -33.31 5.20 8.63
CA LEU A 123 -34.61 5.53 9.19
C LEU A 123 -35.51 5.85 8.00
#